data_AF-A0A954YHJ4-F1
#
_entry.id   AF-A0A954YHJ4-F1
#
_cell.length_a   1.000
_cell.length_b   1.000
_cell.length_c   1.000
_cell.angle_alpha   90.00
_cell.angle_beta   90.00
_cell.angle_gamma   90.00
#
_symmetry.space_group_name_H-M   'P 1'
#
loop_
_entity.id
_entity.type
_entity.pdbx_description
1 polymer ?
#
loop_
_entity_poly.entity_id
_entity_poly.type
_entity_poly.pdbx_seq_one_letter_code
_entity_poly.pdbx_strand_id
1 'polypeptide(L)'
;MIRTPKIILEFEQHAGFYLPGDEIAGLFYIELYDPKKDESEVNAIEASVLWYTMGKGDEDLAVHYFDRHTRIEGHAFDVSVPRRFGTVLPNSPLSYDGQIVKIIWCVRVRVFLRGGREHVSEQPFRLGAAHLPPVVSQFAAK
;
A
#
# COMPACT_ATOMS: atom_id res chain seq x y z
N MET A 1 0.85 -7.39 27.76
CA MET A 1 1.60 -7.20 26.50
C MET A 1 0.62 -7.07 25.37
N ILE A 2 0.75 -6.06 24.53
CA ILE A 2 -0.18 -5.77 23.43
C ILE A 2 0.11 -6.77 22.29
N ARG A 3 -0.90 -7.56 21.91
CA ARG A 3 -0.83 -8.52 20.78
C ARG A 3 -1.19 -7.79 19.50
N THR A 4 -0.19 -7.37 18.73
CA THR A 4 -0.37 -6.68 17.46
C THR A 4 -0.04 -7.64 16.32
N PRO A 5 -0.98 -7.92 15.40
CA PRO A 5 -0.68 -8.56 14.13
C PRO A 5 0.45 -7.84 13.40
N LYS A 6 1.37 -8.60 12.82
CA LYS A 6 2.38 -8.07 11.91
C LYS A 6 1.94 -8.34 10.48
N ILE A 7 1.94 -7.29 9.66
CA ILE A 7 1.58 -7.37 8.25
C ILE A 7 2.86 -7.24 7.44
N ILE A 8 3.17 -8.26 6.65
CA ILE A 8 4.32 -8.28 5.75
C ILE A 8 3.81 -8.11 4.33
N LEU A 9 4.40 -7.20 3.57
CA LEU A 9 4.00 -6.89 2.20
C LEU A 9 5.25 -6.93 1.31
N GLU A 10 5.15 -7.69 0.22
CA GLU A 10 6.24 -7.92 -0.71
C GLU A 10 5.76 -7.64 -2.13
N PHE A 11 6.46 -6.78 -2.86
CA PHE A 11 6.22 -6.58 -4.30
C PHE A 11 6.89 -7.69 -5.10
N GLU A 12 6.21 -8.19 -6.14
CA GLU A 12 6.75 -9.24 -7.01
C GLU A 12 7.97 -8.78 -7.80
N GLN A 13 8.02 -7.48 -8.13
CA GLN A 13 9.17 -6.84 -8.75
C GLN A 13 9.85 -5.91 -7.75
N HIS A 14 11.18 -5.95 -7.69
CA HIS A 14 12.02 -5.09 -6.84
C HIS A 14 12.12 -3.65 -7.35
N ALA A 15 11.00 -3.04 -7.70
CA ALA A 15 10.98 -1.66 -8.17
C ALA A 15 10.00 -0.87 -7.31
N GLY A 16 10.50 -0.12 -6.33
CA GLY A 16 9.72 0.94 -5.66
C GLY A 16 9.37 2.11 -6.59
N PHE A 17 9.32 1.85 -7.90
CA PHE A 17 9.21 2.79 -8.98
C PHE A 17 8.48 2.13 -10.16
N TYR A 18 7.45 2.80 -10.65
CA TYR A 18 6.58 2.34 -11.73
C TYR A 18 6.26 3.50 -12.67
N LEU A 19 6.03 3.18 -13.94
CA LEU A 19 5.47 4.07 -14.94
C LEU A 19 3.94 3.88 -15.03
N PRO A 20 3.21 4.89 -15.52
CA PRO A 20 1.83 4.71 -15.96
C PRO A 20 1.67 3.52 -16.89
N GLY A 21 0.65 2.69 -16.64
CA GLY A 21 0.39 1.47 -17.40
C GLY A 21 1.20 0.25 -16.95
N ASP A 22 2.18 0.40 -16.05
CA ASP A 22 2.83 -0.75 -15.43
C ASP A 22 1.86 -1.51 -14.53
N GLU A 23 2.06 -2.82 -14.41
CA GLU A 23 1.38 -3.64 -13.42
C GLU A 23 2.15 -3.60 -12.09
N ILE A 24 1.48 -3.17 -11.03
CA ILE A 24 1.94 -3.42 -9.67
C ILE A 24 1.28 -4.67 -9.15
N ALA A 25 2.07 -5.63 -8.69
CA ALA A 25 1.61 -6.87 -8.10
C ALA A 25 2.49 -7.28 -6.91
N GLY A 26 1.90 -8.02 -5.98
CA GLY A 26 2.57 -8.41 -4.75
C GLY A 26 1.81 -9.44 -3.94
N LEU A 27 2.46 -9.85 -2.85
CA LEU A 27 1.92 -10.72 -1.83
C LEU A 27 1.87 -9.98 -0.50
N PHE A 28 0.91 -10.35 0.34
CA PHE A 28 0.92 -9.97 1.75
C PHE A 28 0.56 -11.15 2.66
N TYR A 29 1.12 -11.10 3.86
CA TYR A 29 1.03 -12.11 4.90
C TYR A 29 0.67 -11.45 6.22
N ILE A 30 -0.06 -12.16 7.07
CA ILE A 30 -0.39 -11.70 8.41
C ILE A 30 0.16 -12.71 9.41
N GLU A 31 1.10 -12.24 10.22
CA GLU A 31 1.61 -12.99 11.36
C GLU A 31 0.82 -12.60 12.60
N LEU A 32 0.03 -13.54 13.12
CA LEU A 32 -0.63 -13.42 14.41
C LEU A 32 0.25 -14.01 15.52
N TYR A 33 0.11 -13.51 16.74
CA TYR A 33 0.91 -13.96 17.88
C TYR A 33 0.55 -15.39 18.32
N ASP A 34 -0.75 -15.69 18.46
CA ASP A 34 -1.27 -17.04 18.71
C ASP A 34 -2.34 -17.35 17.64
N PRO A 35 -1.95 -17.88 16.47
CA PRO A 35 -2.87 -18.07 15.33
C PRO A 35 -4.15 -18.83 15.70
N LYS A 36 -4.03 -19.88 16.53
CA LYS A 36 -5.17 -20.73 16.94
C LYS A 36 -6.23 -19.96 17.74
N LYS A 37 -5.85 -18.89 18.44
CA LYS A 37 -6.78 -18.06 19.23
C LYS A 37 -7.16 -16.79 18.48
N ASP A 38 -6.17 -16.17 17.86
CA ASP A 38 -6.28 -14.81 17.33
C ASP A 38 -6.92 -14.79 15.91
N GLU A 39 -6.91 -15.89 15.14
CA GLU A 39 -7.59 -15.96 13.82
C GLU A 39 -9.10 -15.70 13.93
N SER A 40 -9.71 -16.18 15.01
CA SER A 40 -11.14 -15.97 15.27
C SER A 40 -11.50 -14.51 15.54
N GLU A 41 -10.49 -13.67 15.83
CA GLU A 41 -10.62 -12.24 16.07
C GLU A 41 -10.52 -11.43 14.77
N VAL A 42 -10.06 -12.00 13.66
CA VAL A 42 -10.00 -11.31 12.37
C VAL A 42 -11.39 -11.30 11.73
N ASN A 43 -11.90 -10.09 11.46
CA ASN A 43 -13.19 -9.88 10.80
C ASN A 43 -13.03 -9.65 9.30
N ALA A 44 -12.00 -8.88 8.90
CA ALA A 44 -11.73 -8.58 7.51
C ALA A 44 -10.26 -8.23 7.29
N ILE A 45 -9.80 -8.41 6.06
CA ILE A 45 -8.56 -7.84 5.55
C ILE A 45 -8.88 -7.06 4.30
N GLU A 46 -8.29 -5.87 4.18
CA GLU A 46 -8.35 -5.04 2.99
C GLU A 46 -6.94 -4.84 2.43
N ALA A 47 -6.82 -4.90 1.11
CA ALA A 47 -5.66 -4.43 0.37
C ALA A 47 -6.08 -3.30 -0.56
N SER A 48 -5.31 -2.21 -0.59
CA SER A 48 -5.61 -1.06 -1.42
C SER A 48 -4.35 -0.54 -2.07
N VAL A 49 -4.41 -0.24 -3.37
CA VAL A 49 -3.44 0.64 -4.02
C VAL A 49 -4.07 2.03 -4.04
N LEU A 50 -3.44 2.99 -3.38
CA LEU A 50 -4.01 4.31 -3.19
C LEU A 50 -2.93 5.38 -3.24
N TRP A 51 -3.38 6.62 -3.34
CA TRP A 51 -2.54 7.78 -3.11
C TRP A 51 -3.17 8.72 -2.11
N TYR A 52 -2.32 9.51 -1.47
CA TYR A 52 -2.75 10.62 -0.64
C TYR A 52 -1.81 11.81 -0.78
N THR A 53 -2.31 13.01 -0.49
CA THR A 53 -1.48 14.20 -0.37
C THR A 53 -1.00 14.37 1.07
N MET A 54 0.18 14.95 1.21
CA MET A 54 0.74 15.34 2.51
C MET A 54 1.45 16.68 2.37
N GLY A 55 1.32 17.57 3.35
CA GLY A 55 1.98 18.87 3.33
C GLY A 55 1.13 19.98 3.93
N LYS A 56 1.29 21.20 3.42
CA LYS A 56 0.47 22.35 3.84
C LYS A 56 -0.81 22.39 3.01
N GLY A 57 -1.95 22.47 3.69
CA GLY A 57 -3.28 22.51 3.06
C GLY A 57 -4.11 21.29 3.46
N ASP A 58 -5.13 21.01 2.65
CA ASP A 58 -6.00 19.87 2.86
C ASP A 58 -5.34 18.57 2.38
N GLU A 59 -5.53 17.50 3.15
CA GLU A 59 -5.12 16.15 2.78
C GLU A 59 -6.23 15.50 1.94
N ASP A 60 -5.86 15.07 0.74
CA ASP A 60 -6.71 14.31 -0.18
C ASP A 60 -6.26 12.85 -0.20
N LEU A 61 -7.20 11.94 -0.44
CA LEU A 61 -6.93 10.52 -0.62
C LEU A 61 -7.85 9.95 -1.69
N ALA A 62 -7.32 9.11 -2.57
CA ALA A 62 -8.15 8.29 -3.44
C ALA A 62 -7.59 6.87 -3.60
N VAL A 63 -8.50 5.91 -3.68
CA VAL A 63 -8.20 4.50 -3.86
C VAL A 63 -8.30 4.16 -5.34
N HIS A 64 -7.21 3.66 -5.91
CA HIS A 64 -7.14 3.20 -7.30
C HIS A 64 -7.59 1.74 -7.41
N TYR A 65 -7.13 0.90 -6.50
CA TYR A 65 -7.50 -0.51 -6.41
C TYR A 65 -7.89 -0.86 -4.98
N PHE A 66 -8.90 -1.71 -4.85
CA PHE A 66 -9.41 -2.18 -3.58
C PHE A 66 -9.80 -3.65 -3.68
N ASP A 67 -9.32 -4.45 -2.73
CA ASP A 67 -9.79 -5.82 -2.51
C ASP A 67 -10.05 -6.02 -1.01
N ARG A 68 -11.12 -6.74 -0.69
CA ARG A 68 -11.55 -7.00 0.68
C ARG A 68 -11.99 -8.44 0.84
N HIS A 69 -11.36 -9.11 1.81
CA HIS A 69 -11.75 -10.42 2.26
C HIS A 69 -12.42 -10.31 3.61
N THR A 70 -13.68 -10.73 3.70
CA THR A 70 -14.41 -10.81 4.96
C THR A 70 -14.48 -12.24 5.46
N ARG A 71 -14.48 -12.41 6.77
CA ARG A 71 -14.74 -13.69 7.40
C ARG A 71 -16.14 -14.19 7.02
N ILE A 72 -16.24 -15.48 6.69
CA ILE A 72 -17.52 -16.19 6.56
C ILE A 72 -17.91 -16.68 7.94
N GLU A 73 -19.17 -16.47 8.35
CA GLU A 73 -19.69 -16.94 9.64
C GLU A 73 -19.47 -18.45 9.79
N GLY A 74 -19.08 -18.88 11.00
CA GLY A 74 -18.79 -20.28 11.30
C GLY A 74 -17.40 -20.78 10.87
N HIS A 75 -16.65 -20.02 10.06
CA HIS A 75 -15.29 -20.39 9.63
C HIS A 75 -14.24 -19.46 10.24
N ALA A 76 -13.09 -20.00 10.63
CA ALA A 76 -11.94 -19.15 10.98
C ALA A 76 -11.43 -18.46 9.71
N PHE A 77 -10.92 -17.24 9.87
CA PHE A 77 -10.28 -16.55 8.76
C PHE A 77 -8.86 -17.11 8.62
N ASP A 78 -8.58 -17.86 7.55
CA ASP A 78 -7.26 -18.47 7.35
C ASP A 78 -6.24 -17.38 6.97
N VAL A 79 -5.51 -16.90 7.98
CA VAL A 79 -4.44 -15.91 7.82
C VAL A 79 -3.12 -16.53 7.38
N SER A 80 -3.00 -17.86 7.43
CA SER A 80 -1.77 -18.58 7.04
C SER A 80 -1.56 -18.56 5.52
N VAL A 81 -2.64 -18.38 4.76
CA VAL A 81 -2.60 -18.30 3.30
C VAL A 81 -2.16 -16.91 2.85
N PRO A 82 -1.05 -16.81 2.08
CA PRO A 82 -0.63 -15.56 1.47
C PRO A 82 -1.68 -15.05 0.49
N ARG A 83 -1.88 -13.73 0.45
CA ARG A 83 -2.86 -13.11 -0.47
C ARG A 83 -2.15 -12.27 -1.50
N ARG A 84 -2.66 -12.33 -2.73
CA ARG A 84 -2.14 -11.58 -3.87
C ARG A 84 -2.95 -10.31 -4.06
N PHE A 85 -2.30 -9.25 -4.52
CA PHE A 85 -2.94 -8.10 -5.12
C PHE A 85 -2.26 -7.79 -6.46
N GLY A 86 -2.99 -7.14 -7.36
CA GLY A 86 -2.48 -6.79 -8.68
C GLY A 86 -3.38 -5.78 -9.38
N THR A 87 -2.79 -4.75 -9.98
CA THR A 87 -3.52 -3.78 -10.80
C THR A 87 -2.61 -3.05 -11.78
N VAL A 88 -3.18 -2.58 -12.89
CA VAL A 88 -2.51 -1.68 -13.84
C VAL A 88 -2.60 -0.25 -13.31
N LEU A 89 -1.47 0.43 -13.21
CA LEU A 89 -1.38 1.78 -12.62
C LEU A 89 -1.94 2.85 -13.56
N PRO A 90 -2.62 3.88 -13.03
CA PRO A 90 -3.26 4.90 -13.84
C PRO A 90 -2.25 5.92 -14.36
N ASN A 91 -2.68 6.75 -15.32
CA ASN A 91 -1.85 7.85 -15.84
C ASN A 91 -1.66 9.01 -14.85
N SER A 92 -2.51 9.10 -13.82
CA SER A 92 -2.49 10.19 -12.85
C SER A 92 -3.22 9.82 -11.54
N PRO A 93 -2.90 10.50 -10.42
CA PRO A 93 -1.80 11.46 -10.29
C PRO A 93 -0.43 10.76 -10.26
N LEU A 94 0.61 11.46 -10.71
CA LEU A 94 1.99 10.98 -10.54
C LEU A 94 2.45 11.27 -9.11
N SER A 95 3.38 10.45 -8.61
CA SER A 95 4.09 10.74 -7.37
C SER A 95 4.82 12.07 -7.49
N TYR A 96 4.74 12.88 -6.44
CA TYR A 96 5.33 14.20 -6.39
C TYR A 96 5.94 14.43 -5.02
N ASP A 97 7.20 14.89 -4.98
CA ASP A 97 7.95 15.13 -3.74
C ASP A 97 8.32 16.61 -3.65
N GLY A 98 7.30 17.47 -3.60
CA GLY A 98 7.46 18.91 -3.49
C GLY A 98 7.68 19.37 -2.05
N GLN A 99 8.11 20.62 -1.90
CA GLN A 99 8.32 21.23 -0.59
C GLN A 99 7.02 21.61 0.13
N ILE A 100 5.96 21.93 -0.63
CA ILE A 100 4.67 22.38 -0.08
C ILE A 100 3.68 21.22 0.01
N VAL A 101 3.62 20.39 -1.03
CA VAL A 101 2.74 19.22 -1.13
C VAL A 101 3.52 18.05 -1.70
N LYS A 102 3.19 16.86 -1.20
CA LYS A 102 3.63 15.58 -1.72
C LYS A 102 2.43 14.77 -2.17
N ILE A 103 2.59 13.95 -3.21
CA ILE A 103 1.65 12.91 -3.60
C ILE A 103 2.36 11.59 -3.37
N ILE A 104 1.87 10.82 -2.40
CA ILE A 104 2.45 9.54 -2.00
C ILE A 104 1.54 8.44 -2.52
N TRP A 105 2.12 7.52 -3.29
CA TRP A 105 1.48 6.26 -3.63
C TRP A 105 1.93 5.17 -2.68
N CYS A 106 1.00 4.32 -2.26
CA CYS A 106 1.32 3.14 -1.47
C CYS A 106 0.36 1.99 -1.72
N VAL A 107 0.83 0.79 -1.38
CA VAL A 107 -0.06 -0.32 -1.10
C VAL A 107 -0.32 -0.34 0.40
N ARG A 108 -1.59 -0.21 0.78
CA ARG A 108 -2.06 -0.24 2.16
C ARG A 108 -2.78 -1.55 2.42
N VAL A 109 -2.36 -2.29 3.44
CA VAL A 109 -3.07 -3.47 3.94
C VAL A 109 -3.62 -3.15 5.34
N ARG A 110 -4.92 -3.39 5.54
CA ARG A 110 -5.61 -3.20 6.82
C ARG A 110 -6.18 -4.52 7.31
N VAL A 111 -5.92 -4.85 8.56
CA VAL A 111 -6.52 -6.00 9.26
C VAL A 111 -7.49 -5.47 10.29
N PHE A 112 -8.76 -5.81 10.12
CA PHE A 112 -9.84 -5.44 11.03
C PHE A 112 -10.09 -6.58 12.00
N LEU A 113 -9.93 -6.30 13.28
CA LEU A 113 -10.18 -7.24 14.37
C LEU A 113 -11.55 -6.98 15.01
N ARG A 114 -12.03 -7.95 15.77
CA ARG A 114 -13.17 -7.78 16.68
C ARG A 114 -12.92 -6.67 17.69
N GLY A 115 -14.02 -6.02 18.08
CA GLY A 115 -13.99 -4.85 18.95
C GLY A 115 -13.54 -3.56 18.27
N GLY A 116 -13.54 -3.51 16.93
CA GLY A 116 -13.24 -2.30 16.15
C GLY A 116 -11.76 -1.93 16.09
N ARG A 117 -10.87 -2.81 16.56
CA ARG A 117 -9.42 -2.60 16.45
C ARG A 117 -8.98 -2.81 15.02
N GLU A 118 -8.01 -2.01 14.57
CA GLU A 118 -7.41 -2.15 13.26
C GLU A 118 -5.89 -2.09 13.34
N HIS A 119 -5.25 -2.79 12.41
CA HIS A 119 -3.82 -2.73 12.17
C HIS A 119 -3.57 -2.44 10.70
N VAL A 120 -2.68 -1.49 10.45
CA VAL A 120 -2.42 -0.97 9.10
C VAL A 120 -0.93 -1.09 8.81
N SER A 121 -0.60 -1.51 7.61
CA SER A 121 0.75 -1.43 7.04
C SER A 121 0.69 -0.78 5.68
N GLU A 122 1.64 0.10 5.41
CA GLU A 122 1.78 0.80 4.14
C GLU A 122 3.17 0.55 3.57
N GLN A 123 3.22 0.12 2.31
CA GLN A 123 4.45 0.03 1.53
C GLN A 123 4.39 1.10 0.43
N PRO A 124 5.16 2.20 0.54
CA PRO A 124 5.16 3.25 -0.47
C PRO A 124 5.89 2.80 -1.75
N PHE A 125 5.46 3.35 -2.88
CA PHE A 125 6.13 3.25 -4.17
C PHE A 125 6.02 4.57 -4.92
N ARG A 126 6.82 4.74 -5.98
CA ARG A 126 6.75 5.91 -6.87
C ARG A 126 6.06 5.55 -8.18
N LEU A 127 5.15 6.40 -8.64
CA LEU A 127 4.48 6.33 -9.94
C LEU A 127 4.85 7.56 -10.78
N GLY A 128 5.31 7.36 -12.01
CA GLY A 128 5.74 8.44 -12.92
C GLY A 128 7.25 8.63 -12.94
N ALA A 129 7.79 9.30 -13.96
CA ALA A 129 9.21 9.27 -14.34
C ALA A 129 10.23 9.37 -13.18
N ALA A 130 11.19 8.44 -13.16
CA ALA A 130 12.32 8.44 -12.24
C ALA A 130 13.08 9.73 -12.50
N HIS A 131 13.46 10.45 -11.44
CA HIS A 131 14.22 11.69 -11.52
C HIS A 131 15.20 11.66 -12.71
N LEU A 132 14.89 12.40 -13.78
CA LEU A 132 15.97 13.01 -14.54
C LEU A 132 16.50 14.10 -13.59
N PRO A 133 17.76 14.02 -13.13
CA PRO A 133 18.39 15.20 -12.53
C PRO A 133 18.28 16.36 -13.54
N PRO A 134 18.24 17.63 -13.09
CA PRO A 134 18.17 18.75 -14.00
C PRO A 134 19.26 18.60 -15.06
N VAL A 135 18.87 18.57 -16.34
CA VAL A 135 19.81 18.77 -17.43
C VAL A 135 20.45 20.12 -17.14
N VAL A 136 21.70 20.11 -16.67
CA VAL A 136 22.50 21.32 -16.63
C VAL A 136 22.78 21.63 -18.09
N SER A 137 21.92 22.46 -18.69
CA SER A 137 22.22 23.10 -19.96
C SER A 137 23.43 24.01 -19.72
N GLN A 138 24.64 23.48 -19.91
CA GLN A 138 25.80 24.30 -20.18
C GLN A 138 25.65 24.86 -21.59
N PHE A 139 24.81 25.88 -21.73
CA PHE A 139 24.99 26.90 -22.74
C PHE A 139 25.51 28.15 -22.05
N ALA A 140 26.84 28.27 -22.03
CA ALA A 140 27.61 29.51 -22.04
C ALA A 140 29.09 29.11 -21.99
N ALA A 141 30.03 29.68 -22.73
CA ALA A 141 30.05 30.57 -23.89
C ALA A 141 31.54 30.67 -24.28
N LYS A 142 31.79 30.81 -25.58
CA LYS A 142 33.06 31.14 -26.26
C LYS A 142 34.13 30.05 -26.39
#